data_AF-W4FZL4-F1
#
_entry.id   AF-W4FZL4-F1
#
_cell.length_a   1.000
_cell.length_b   1.000
_cell.length_c   1.000
_cell.angle_alpha   90.00
_cell.angle_beta   90.00
_cell.angle_gamma   90.00
#
_symmetry.space_group_name_H-M   'P 1'
#
loop_
_entity.id
_entity.type
_entity.pdbx_description
1 polymer ?
#
loop_
_entity_poly.entity_id
_entity_poly.type
_entity_poly.pdbx_seq_one_letter_code
_entity_poly.pdbx_strand_id
1 'polypeptide(L)'
;MSSQSLGLDSSLSQYQLYSLALAAILVLLALLFCRTKKQGTVEMLLPNEHVGHLYGLARDALEDPSLEAKKWSCSVCSFRNAPDQLECVLCRTSQAVYLLVAPEFGSPDGSVVTVDKLNSTQRSARERHDWVRVYYSTRATPQWTTNRETLSSSQHYVATESTETFQLVELAPEMAGVAIASGAPIASWWFGQLEHLQSLSFSLKYAWLVTELSGLTEKHTKMKIFRAKVFQESIHVLMLISPDQLCTKTKITLLGESAIDAGGVTREWYTLLTTEIFSDEQGLFMVTNKDDQSFFINPNSERDHGPNHLADFQAVGRLLGRAIIDGQVLPFHFCVPLFKMLLGYPVSIEDIRYLDPTVYSSLTYIRDCDDVDDLALTFSVTVDTDVPEVELVVGGRDVGVTNANKAEYVERMVQYLMFERVAPQLQRLVQGLYDVLPQELLMPFDYKELELILCGFSEIDVGDWKRSTIVSKSLEDVVGWFWDVVEFDMTPSDRAKLLQFTTGSSRVPIQGFKGLTSYDGRLCPFSLHGTPYVKGAFPKVHSCFNRIDLPTYPSRELLREGLFVLVTIDTSEFTIA
;
A
#
# COMPACT_ATOMS: atom_id res chain seq x y z
N MET A 1 -45.75 -55.40 50.29
CA MET A 1 -45.45 -54.47 51.38
C MET A 1 -45.08 -53.14 50.76
N SER A 2 -45.78 -52.08 51.15
CA SER A 2 -45.73 -50.75 50.55
C SER A 2 -44.44 -49.99 50.84
N SER A 3 -43.97 -49.28 49.83
CA SER A 3 -43.19 -48.03 49.79
C SER A 3 -42.62 -47.45 51.10
N GLN A 4 -41.32 -47.16 51.11
CA GLN A 4 -40.80 -45.91 51.69
C GLN A 4 -39.75 -45.27 50.78
N SER A 5 -39.95 -43.97 50.64
CA SER A 5 -39.29 -42.95 49.82
C SER A 5 -38.03 -42.40 50.47
N LEU A 6 -36.97 -42.17 49.69
CA LEU A 6 -35.92 -41.20 49.99
C LEU A 6 -36.28 -39.89 49.27
N GLY A 7 -36.91 -38.98 50.01
CA GLY A 7 -37.16 -37.61 49.57
C GLY A 7 -35.87 -36.79 49.64
N LEU A 8 -35.54 -36.10 48.56
CA LEU A 8 -34.59 -35.00 48.56
C LEU A 8 -35.19 -33.82 49.33
N ASP A 9 -34.60 -33.43 50.44
CA ASP A 9 -34.91 -32.13 51.06
C ASP A 9 -34.03 -31.04 50.45
N SER A 10 -34.65 -30.36 49.48
CA SER A 10 -34.23 -29.10 48.92
C SER A 10 -34.82 -27.95 49.72
N SER A 11 -34.02 -27.24 50.51
CA SER A 11 -34.36 -25.88 50.93
C SER A 11 -33.08 -25.06 51.10
N LEU A 12 -32.69 -24.36 50.02
CA LEU A 12 -31.75 -23.24 50.14
C LEU A 12 -32.36 -22.25 51.13
N SER A 13 -31.60 -21.87 52.15
CA SER A 13 -32.10 -20.92 53.15
C SER A 13 -32.47 -19.60 52.47
N GLN A 14 -33.44 -18.86 53.03
CA GLN A 14 -33.92 -17.59 52.45
C GLN A 14 -32.76 -16.62 52.21
N TYR A 15 -31.74 -16.64 53.07
CA TYR A 15 -30.49 -15.88 52.91
C TYR A 15 -29.67 -16.30 51.68
N GLN A 16 -29.58 -17.60 51.39
CA GLN A 16 -28.89 -18.09 50.19
C GLN A 16 -29.63 -17.67 48.92
N LEU A 17 -30.96 -17.72 48.91
CA LEU A 17 -31.75 -17.17 47.80
C LEU A 17 -31.53 -15.66 47.61
N TYR A 18 -31.50 -14.88 48.69
CA TYR A 18 -31.22 -13.44 48.60
C TYR A 18 -29.80 -13.16 48.09
N SER A 19 -28.81 -13.94 48.52
CA SER A 19 -27.42 -13.77 48.07
C SER A 19 -27.25 -14.10 46.58
N LEU A 20 -27.90 -15.16 46.09
CA LEU A 20 -27.89 -15.54 44.68
C LEU A 20 -28.66 -14.54 43.81
N ALA A 21 -29.80 -14.02 44.31
CA ALA A 21 -30.55 -12.96 43.63
C ALA A 21 -29.75 -11.66 43.55
N LEU A 22 -29.06 -11.26 44.62
CA LEU A 22 -28.22 -10.06 44.64
C LEU A 22 -27.02 -10.22 43.69
N ALA A 23 -26.37 -11.39 43.67
CA ALA A 23 -25.28 -11.68 42.75
C ALA A 23 -25.75 -11.67 41.28
N ALA A 24 -26.91 -12.26 40.99
CA ALA A 24 -27.50 -12.23 39.66
C ALA A 24 -27.85 -10.80 39.23
N ILE A 25 -28.41 -9.98 40.11
CA ILE A 25 -28.70 -8.56 39.85
C ILE A 25 -27.41 -7.78 39.61
N LEU A 26 -26.36 -8.00 40.39
CA LEU A 26 -25.06 -7.34 40.19
C LEU A 26 -24.40 -7.76 38.87
N VAL A 27 -24.49 -9.03 38.48
CA VAL A 27 -24.02 -9.49 37.16
C VAL A 27 -24.87 -8.89 36.04
N LEU A 28 -26.19 -8.78 36.21
CA LEU A 28 -27.07 -8.18 35.21
C LEU A 28 -26.87 -6.67 35.10
N LEU A 29 -26.61 -5.98 36.20
CA LEU A 29 -26.22 -4.57 36.23
C LEU A 29 -24.81 -4.36 35.66
N ALA A 30 -23.87 -5.28 35.90
CA ALA A 30 -22.55 -5.23 35.27
C ALA A 30 -22.64 -5.51 33.77
N LEU A 31 -23.47 -6.45 33.34
CA LEU A 31 -23.73 -6.72 31.93
C LEU A 31 -24.47 -5.56 31.27
N LEU A 32 -25.45 -4.95 31.93
CA LEU A 32 -26.14 -3.75 31.45
C LEU A 32 -25.21 -2.55 31.42
N PHE A 33 -24.34 -2.36 32.42
CA PHE A 33 -23.32 -1.30 32.45
C PHE A 33 -22.26 -1.52 31.37
N CYS A 34 -21.79 -2.76 31.17
CA CYS A 34 -20.92 -3.11 30.05
C CYS A 34 -21.64 -2.92 28.72
N ARG A 35 -22.95 -3.21 28.64
CA ARG A 35 -23.77 -3.07 27.43
C ARG A 35 -24.20 -1.63 27.18
N THR A 36 -24.31 -0.75 28.17
CA THR A 36 -24.48 0.70 28.00
C THR A 36 -23.14 1.41 27.78
N LYS A 37 -22.02 0.82 28.21
CA LYS A 37 -20.67 1.24 27.81
C LYS A 37 -20.33 0.77 26.38
N LYS A 38 -20.88 -0.36 25.92
CA LYS A 38 -20.78 -0.88 24.53
C LYS A 38 -21.82 -0.25 23.59
N GLN A 39 -23.03 -0.02 24.09
CA GLN A 39 -23.99 0.96 23.57
C GLN A 39 -23.64 2.31 24.16
N GLY A 40 -22.36 2.69 24.07
CA GLY A 40 -22.09 4.09 23.83
C GLY A 40 -23.07 4.51 22.76
N THR A 41 -23.80 5.58 23.03
CA THR A 41 -24.20 6.51 21.98
C THR A 41 -23.25 6.36 20.80
N VAL A 42 -23.78 6.36 19.58
CA VAL A 42 -23.01 6.80 18.43
C VAL A 42 -22.42 8.14 18.87
N GLU A 43 -21.24 8.11 19.48
CA GLU A 43 -20.32 9.22 19.47
C GLU A 43 -20.16 9.38 17.97
N MET A 44 -20.82 10.40 17.43
CA MET A 44 -20.35 11.04 16.22
C MET A 44 -18.84 10.99 16.36
N LEU A 45 -18.20 10.16 15.51
CA LEU A 45 -16.78 9.84 15.52
C LEU A 45 -16.04 10.96 16.27
N LEU A 46 -15.65 10.70 17.52
CA LEU A 46 -15.09 11.55 18.60
C LEU A 46 -14.84 13.07 18.34
N PRO A 47 -14.90 13.94 19.38
CA PRO A 47 -14.72 15.40 19.26
C PRO A 47 -13.46 15.82 18.47
N ASN A 48 -13.51 17.02 17.87
CA ASN A 48 -12.45 17.74 17.15
C ASN A 48 -11.12 17.85 17.92
N GLU A 49 -10.39 16.75 18.09
CA GLU A 49 -9.02 16.74 18.60
C GLU A 49 -8.05 16.44 17.45
N HIS A 50 -6.81 16.91 17.60
CA HIS A 50 -5.78 16.84 16.57
C HIS A 50 -5.58 15.39 16.11
N VAL A 51 -5.29 15.17 14.83
CA VAL A 51 -5.10 13.83 14.26
C VAL A 51 -3.80 13.24 14.79
N GLY A 52 -3.83 12.64 15.97
CA GLY A 52 -2.72 11.90 16.57
C GLY A 52 -1.34 12.48 16.31
N HIS A 53 -0.53 11.76 15.53
CA HIS A 53 0.84 12.14 15.20
C HIS A 53 0.96 13.30 14.21
N LEU A 54 -0.08 13.67 13.47
CA LEU A 54 -0.14 14.84 12.57
C LEU A 54 -0.48 16.13 13.35
N TYR A 55 0.30 16.41 14.39
CA TYR A 55 0.20 17.68 15.14
C TYR A 55 0.30 18.87 14.17
N GLY A 56 -0.78 19.62 14.05
CA GLY A 56 -0.91 20.80 13.17
C GLY A 56 -1.83 20.62 11.97
N LEU A 57 -2.18 19.38 11.58
CA LEU A 57 -3.31 19.10 10.69
C LEU A 57 -4.48 18.75 11.61
N ALA A 58 -5.37 19.71 11.80
CA ALA A 58 -6.61 19.45 12.51
C ALA A 58 -7.49 18.50 11.66
N ARG A 59 -8.35 17.72 12.30
CA ARG A 59 -9.21 16.72 11.66
C ARG A 59 -9.99 17.33 10.47
N ASP A 60 -10.49 18.54 10.64
CA ASP A 60 -11.11 19.42 9.67
C ASP A 60 -10.24 19.76 8.44
N ALA A 61 -8.90 19.72 8.54
CA ALA A 61 -8.01 19.89 7.39
C ALA A 61 -7.89 18.63 6.51
N LEU A 62 -8.28 17.46 7.04
CA LEU A 62 -8.41 16.19 6.31
C LEU A 62 -9.88 15.84 6.02
N GLU A 63 -10.82 16.31 6.84
CA GLU A 63 -12.20 15.85 6.95
C GLU A 63 -13.26 16.95 6.91
N ASP A 64 -13.00 18.19 6.46
CA ASP A 64 -14.13 19.10 6.24
C ASP A 64 -15.02 18.48 5.13
N PRO A 65 -16.27 18.07 5.41
CA PRO A 65 -17.16 17.53 4.40
C PRO A 65 -17.39 18.56 3.27
N SER A 66 -17.19 19.85 3.56
CA SER A 66 -17.17 20.93 2.57
C SER A 66 -15.94 20.87 1.63
N LEU A 67 -14.80 20.38 2.10
CA LEU A 67 -13.61 20.11 1.27
C LEU A 67 -13.80 18.85 0.42
N GLU A 68 -14.36 17.77 0.98
CA GLU A 68 -14.72 16.57 0.20
C GLU A 68 -15.77 16.85 -0.88
N ALA A 69 -16.69 17.79 -0.61
CA ALA A 69 -17.67 18.25 -1.60
C ALA A 69 -17.07 19.09 -2.73
N LYS A 70 -15.91 19.72 -2.51
CA LYS A 70 -15.20 20.50 -3.53
C LYS A 70 -14.34 19.61 -4.45
N LYS A 71 -14.02 18.38 -4.03
CA LYS A 71 -13.23 17.44 -4.83
C LYS A 71 -13.98 17.07 -6.11
N TRP A 72 -13.26 17.01 -7.21
CA TRP A 72 -13.82 16.52 -8.47
C TRP A 72 -13.65 14.99 -8.57
N SER A 73 -14.64 14.33 -9.15
CA SER A 73 -14.60 12.88 -9.38
C SER A 73 -14.00 12.59 -10.75
N CYS A 74 -13.00 11.71 -10.80
CA CYS A 74 -12.45 11.25 -12.07
C CYS A 74 -13.53 10.56 -12.92
N SER A 75 -13.63 10.90 -14.20
CA SER A 75 -14.60 10.31 -15.13
C SER A 75 -14.29 8.83 -15.44
N VAL A 76 -13.03 8.41 -15.33
CA VAL A 76 -12.57 7.05 -15.66
C VAL A 76 -12.69 6.11 -14.46
N CYS A 77 -12.15 6.50 -13.30
CA CYS A 77 -12.11 5.64 -12.12
C CYS A 77 -12.99 6.13 -10.96
N SER A 78 -13.63 7.29 -11.05
CA SER A 78 -14.44 7.83 -9.94
C SER A 78 -13.67 8.15 -8.65
N PHE A 79 -12.33 8.17 -8.69
CA PHE A 79 -11.52 8.65 -7.57
C PHE A 79 -11.73 10.15 -7.36
N ARG A 80 -11.80 10.59 -6.10
CA ARG A 80 -12.03 12.00 -5.74
C ARG A 80 -10.71 12.73 -5.57
N ASN A 81 -10.47 13.74 -6.41
CA ASN A 81 -9.22 14.50 -6.46
C ASN A 81 -9.43 15.92 -5.93
N ALA A 82 -8.36 16.53 -5.40
CA ALA A 82 -8.42 17.90 -4.92
C ALA A 82 -8.76 18.89 -6.07
N PRO A 83 -9.42 20.03 -5.79
CA PRO A 83 -9.89 20.96 -6.82
C PRO A 83 -8.76 21.53 -7.70
N ASP A 84 -7.56 21.64 -7.14
CA ASP A 84 -6.35 22.16 -7.77
C ASP A 84 -5.54 21.10 -8.53
N GLN A 85 -5.89 19.81 -8.40
CA GLN A 85 -5.27 18.73 -9.15
C GLN A 85 -5.85 18.66 -10.57
N LEU A 86 -5.00 18.83 -11.57
CA LEU A 86 -5.38 18.81 -12.99
C LEU A 86 -5.54 17.40 -13.55
N GLU A 87 -4.97 16.41 -12.88
CA GLU A 87 -5.05 15.00 -13.25
C GLU A 87 -5.47 14.14 -12.06
N CYS A 88 -6.07 13.00 -12.35
CA CYS A 88 -6.43 12.06 -11.31
C CYS A 88 -5.19 11.40 -10.72
N VAL A 89 -5.05 11.48 -9.40
CA VAL A 89 -3.97 10.88 -8.63
C VAL A 89 -3.79 9.39 -8.90
N LEU A 90 -4.91 8.67 -9.05
CA LEU A 90 -4.91 7.21 -9.16
C LEU A 90 -4.60 6.71 -10.58
N CYS A 91 -5.02 7.48 -11.59
CA CYS A 91 -5.02 6.98 -12.96
C CYS A 91 -4.49 7.95 -14.02
N ARG A 92 -3.98 9.11 -13.58
CA ARG A 92 -3.40 10.18 -14.43
C ARG A 92 -4.36 10.70 -15.52
N THR A 93 -5.66 10.46 -15.36
CA THR A 93 -6.65 11.00 -16.28
C THR A 93 -6.84 12.48 -15.99
N SER A 94 -6.56 13.34 -16.98
CA SER A 94 -6.84 14.78 -16.88
C SER A 94 -8.30 15.05 -16.52
N GLN A 95 -8.54 16.08 -15.70
CA GLN A 95 -9.87 16.57 -15.36
C GLN A 95 -10.72 16.95 -16.59
N ALA A 96 -10.06 17.32 -17.70
CA ALA A 96 -10.71 17.65 -18.96
C ALA A 96 -11.11 16.44 -19.82
N VAL A 97 -10.71 15.22 -19.41
CA VAL A 97 -11.02 13.97 -20.13
C VAL A 97 -12.30 13.36 -19.59
N TYR A 98 -13.21 12.98 -20.50
CA TYR A 98 -14.46 12.30 -20.14
C TYR A 98 -14.53 10.91 -20.80
N LEU A 99 -14.96 9.93 -20.01
CA LEU A 99 -15.25 8.58 -20.52
C LEU A 99 -16.61 8.60 -21.22
N LEU A 100 -16.65 8.27 -22.51
CA LEU A 100 -17.92 8.01 -23.20
C LEU A 100 -18.44 6.64 -22.77
N VAL A 101 -19.53 6.65 -22.01
CA VAL A 101 -20.30 5.46 -21.66
C VAL A 101 -21.39 5.19 -22.71
N ALA A 102 -21.83 6.21 -23.45
CA ALA A 102 -22.74 6.09 -24.60
C ALA A 102 -22.40 7.18 -25.66
N PRO A 103 -22.26 6.85 -26.96
CA PRO A 103 -21.84 7.78 -28.02
C PRO A 103 -22.76 9.00 -28.28
N GLU A 104 -23.90 9.07 -27.61
CA GLU A 104 -25.04 9.92 -27.96
C GLU A 104 -25.04 11.28 -27.22
N PHE A 105 -24.17 11.45 -26.21
CA PHE A 105 -24.17 12.59 -25.29
C PHE A 105 -22.82 13.34 -25.21
N GLY A 106 -22.15 13.54 -26.35
CA GLY A 106 -20.97 14.42 -26.40
C GLY A 106 -21.33 15.88 -26.13
N SER A 107 -20.75 16.49 -25.08
CA SER A 107 -20.77 17.94 -24.81
C SER A 107 -19.41 18.58 -25.20
N PRO A 108 -19.33 19.87 -25.56
CA PRO A 108 -18.40 20.35 -26.61
C PRO A 108 -16.92 20.63 -26.25
N ASP A 109 -16.46 20.57 -25.00
CA ASP A 109 -15.20 21.25 -24.63
C ASP A 109 -14.07 20.35 -24.07
N GLY A 110 -14.24 19.02 -24.05
CA GLY A 110 -13.27 18.07 -23.48
C GLY A 110 -12.82 16.98 -24.46
N SER A 111 -11.63 16.39 -24.21
CA SER A 111 -11.18 15.21 -24.96
C SER A 111 -11.86 13.95 -24.42
N VAL A 112 -12.17 13.03 -25.34
CA VAL A 112 -13.08 11.93 -25.06
C VAL A 112 -12.39 10.59 -25.26
N VAL A 113 -12.55 9.68 -24.30
CA VAL A 113 -11.93 8.35 -24.30
C VAL A 113 -13.00 7.26 -24.17
N THR A 114 -12.80 6.13 -24.85
CA THR A 114 -13.64 4.93 -24.77
C THR A 114 -12.96 3.84 -23.94
N VAL A 115 -13.73 2.89 -23.40
CA VAL A 115 -13.23 1.86 -22.45
C VAL A 115 -12.14 0.96 -23.07
N ASP A 116 -12.22 0.70 -24.37
CA ASP A 116 -11.24 -0.05 -25.16
C ASP A 116 -9.88 0.66 -25.25
N LYS A 117 -9.87 2.00 -25.15
CA LYS A 117 -8.66 2.83 -25.27
C LYS A 117 -7.98 3.15 -23.94
N LEU A 118 -8.50 2.65 -22.82
CA LEU A 118 -7.87 2.85 -21.52
C LEU A 118 -6.54 2.11 -21.44
N ASN A 119 -5.49 2.83 -21.02
CA ASN A 119 -4.19 2.24 -20.70
C ASN A 119 -4.26 1.37 -19.42
N SER A 120 -3.16 0.68 -19.09
CA SER A 120 -3.08 -0.24 -17.94
C SER A 120 -3.43 0.44 -16.61
N THR A 121 -2.88 1.62 -16.35
CA THR A 121 -3.13 2.41 -15.13
C THR A 121 -4.59 2.82 -15.01
N GLN A 122 -5.17 3.36 -16.08
CA GLN A 122 -6.57 3.77 -16.15
C GLN A 122 -7.54 2.62 -15.95
N ARG A 123 -7.25 1.49 -16.60
CA ARG A 123 -8.07 0.29 -16.50
C ARG A 123 -8.03 -0.29 -15.09
N SER A 124 -6.83 -0.51 -14.53
CA SER A 124 -6.69 -1.09 -13.19
C SER A 124 -7.31 -0.20 -12.10
N ALA A 125 -7.23 1.13 -12.24
CA ALA A 125 -7.90 2.07 -11.35
C ALA A 125 -9.43 2.02 -11.50
N ARG A 126 -9.96 1.90 -12.71
CA ARG A 126 -11.39 1.76 -12.95
C ARG A 126 -11.95 0.47 -12.34
N GLU A 127 -11.23 -0.63 -12.50
CA GLU A 127 -11.62 -1.98 -12.08
C GLU A 127 -11.44 -2.23 -10.57
N ARG A 128 -10.93 -1.26 -9.80
CA ARG A 128 -10.62 -1.45 -8.37
C ARG A 128 -11.84 -1.74 -7.49
N HIS A 129 -13.03 -1.37 -7.95
CA HIS A 129 -14.30 -1.64 -7.28
C HIS A 129 -15.04 -2.84 -7.89
N ASP A 130 -14.42 -3.60 -8.80
CA ASP A 130 -15.08 -4.74 -9.43
C ASP A 130 -15.44 -5.82 -8.43
N TRP A 131 -14.67 -5.95 -7.35
CA TRP A 131 -14.88 -6.88 -6.25
C TRP A 131 -14.99 -6.13 -4.92
N VAL A 132 -16.04 -6.41 -4.16
CA VAL A 132 -16.29 -5.82 -2.85
C VAL A 132 -16.68 -6.90 -1.84
N ARG A 133 -16.30 -6.70 -0.58
CA ARG A 133 -16.69 -7.58 0.53
C ARG A 133 -18.01 -7.07 1.11
N VAL A 134 -19.06 -7.87 1.05
CA VAL A 134 -20.40 -7.51 1.54
C VAL A 134 -20.81 -8.41 2.68
N TYR A 135 -21.40 -7.85 3.73
CA TYR A 135 -21.90 -8.63 4.86
C TYR A 135 -23.41 -8.80 4.80
N TYR A 136 -23.85 -10.03 4.57
CA TYR A 136 -25.27 -10.36 4.58
C TYR A 136 -25.69 -10.81 5.98
N SER A 137 -26.40 -9.93 6.70
CA SER A 137 -26.93 -10.22 8.04
C SER A 137 -27.82 -11.47 8.10
N THR A 138 -28.48 -11.80 6.98
CA THR A 138 -29.31 -13.00 6.82
C THR A 138 -28.53 -14.31 6.75
N ARG A 139 -27.28 -14.26 6.24
CA ARG A 139 -26.40 -15.43 6.11
C ARG A 139 -25.35 -15.49 7.21
N ALA A 140 -25.17 -14.40 7.97
CA ALA A 140 -24.14 -14.22 8.98
C ALA A 140 -22.71 -14.47 8.48
N THR A 141 -22.49 -14.36 7.17
CA THR A 141 -21.21 -14.61 6.52
C THR A 141 -20.90 -13.48 5.53
N PRO A 142 -19.68 -12.90 5.58
CA PRO A 142 -19.22 -12.00 4.54
C PRO A 142 -19.03 -12.73 3.21
N GLN A 143 -19.30 -12.04 2.10
CA GLN A 143 -19.20 -12.60 0.75
C GLN A 143 -18.51 -11.64 -0.20
N TRP A 144 -17.68 -12.18 -1.10
CA TRP A 144 -17.20 -11.44 -2.26
C TRP A 144 -18.36 -11.27 -3.23
N THR A 145 -18.59 -10.05 -3.66
CA THR A 145 -19.62 -9.70 -4.64
C THR A 145 -18.99 -8.85 -5.72
N THR A 146 -19.43 -9.04 -6.96
CA THR A 146 -18.98 -8.23 -8.08
C THR A 146 -19.97 -7.11 -8.38
N ASN A 147 -19.44 -5.94 -8.73
CA ASN A 147 -20.25 -4.82 -9.23
C ASN A 147 -20.46 -4.88 -10.76
N ARG A 148 -19.90 -5.89 -11.45
CA ARG A 148 -20.13 -6.08 -12.89
C ARG A 148 -21.48 -6.76 -13.13
N GLU A 149 -22.29 -6.18 -14.02
CA GLU A 149 -23.59 -6.76 -14.43
C GLU A 149 -23.43 -8.11 -15.14
N THR A 150 -22.32 -8.29 -15.85
CA THR A 150 -21.91 -9.55 -16.48
C THR A 150 -20.51 -9.92 -15.97
N LEU A 151 -20.43 -11.04 -15.25
CA LEU A 151 -19.15 -11.68 -14.98
C LEU A 151 -18.52 -12.09 -16.32
N SER A 152 -17.25 -11.76 -16.48
CA SER A 152 -16.43 -12.43 -17.50
C SER A 152 -16.56 -13.95 -17.28
N SER A 153 -16.59 -14.73 -18.35
CA SER A 153 -16.48 -16.19 -18.27
C SER A 153 -15.17 -16.64 -17.61
N SER A 154 -14.22 -15.72 -17.41
CA SER A 154 -12.95 -15.97 -16.71
C SER A 154 -13.18 -16.36 -15.25
N GLN A 155 -12.56 -17.47 -14.87
CA GLN A 155 -12.48 -17.94 -13.50
C GLN A 155 -11.64 -16.98 -12.65
N HIS A 156 -12.00 -16.85 -11.38
CA HIS A 156 -11.33 -15.98 -10.43
C HIS A 156 -10.77 -16.79 -9.28
N TYR A 157 -9.68 -16.28 -8.71
CA TYR A 157 -8.91 -16.98 -7.70
C TYR A 157 -8.53 -16.07 -6.54
N VAL A 158 -8.32 -16.64 -5.36
CA VAL A 158 -7.85 -15.91 -4.18
C VAL A 158 -6.66 -16.65 -3.58
N ALA A 159 -5.60 -15.90 -3.25
CA ALA A 159 -4.47 -16.40 -2.50
C ALA A 159 -4.88 -16.58 -1.03
N THR A 160 -4.71 -17.77 -0.48
CA THR A 160 -5.06 -18.06 0.92
C THR A 160 -4.20 -19.19 1.49
N GLU A 161 -4.05 -19.20 2.81
CA GLU A 161 -3.46 -20.35 3.50
C GLU A 161 -4.51 -21.44 3.73
N SER A 162 -4.27 -22.62 3.18
CA SER A 162 -5.07 -23.83 3.36
C SER A 162 -4.17 -24.96 3.88
N THR A 163 -4.55 -25.58 5.00
CA THR A 163 -3.83 -26.72 5.59
C THR A 163 -2.31 -26.50 5.69
N GLU A 164 -1.90 -25.33 6.20
CA GLU A 164 -0.48 -24.91 6.35
C GLU A 164 0.28 -24.70 5.02
N THR A 165 -0.42 -24.69 3.89
CA THR A 165 0.15 -24.40 2.57
C THR A 165 -0.53 -23.19 1.94
N PHE A 166 0.26 -22.25 1.44
CA PHE A 166 -0.27 -21.11 0.71
C PHE A 166 -0.64 -21.55 -0.71
N GLN A 167 -1.90 -21.38 -1.09
CA GLN A 167 -2.42 -21.83 -2.38
C GLN A 167 -3.30 -20.75 -3.05
N LEU A 168 -3.35 -20.79 -4.37
CA LEU A 168 -4.32 -20.05 -5.16
C LEU A 168 -5.53 -20.96 -5.37
N VAL A 169 -6.65 -20.62 -4.73
CA VAL A 169 -7.87 -21.42 -4.80
C VAL A 169 -8.93 -20.70 -5.61
N GLU A 170 -9.80 -21.47 -6.27
CA GLU A 170 -10.96 -20.92 -6.96
C GLU A 170 -11.80 -20.10 -5.97
N LEU A 171 -12.25 -18.93 -6.42
CA LEU A 171 -13.01 -18.00 -5.59
C LEU A 171 -14.33 -18.62 -5.13
N ALA A 172 -14.42 -18.92 -3.83
CA ALA A 172 -15.70 -19.10 -3.15
C ALA A 172 -16.12 -17.77 -2.48
N PRO A 173 -17.39 -17.32 -2.58
CA PRO A 173 -17.83 -16.04 -2.03
C PRO A 173 -17.45 -15.83 -0.55
N GLU A 174 -17.61 -16.86 0.28
CA GLU A 174 -17.32 -16.87 1.72
C GLU A 174 -15.86 -16.61 2.08
N MET A 175 -14.92 -16.74 1.13
CA MET A 175 -13.50 -16.39 1.33
C MET A 175 -13.32 -14.88 1.62
N ALA A 176 -14.36 -14.07 1.43
CA ALA A 176 -14.38 -12.69 1.90
C ALA A 176 -14.20 -12.54 3.42
N GLY A 177 -14.46 -13.61 4.18
CA GLY A 177 -14.38 -13.63 5.63
C GLY A 177 -13.11 -14.18 6.23
N VAL A 178 -12.09 -14.49 5.42
CA VAL A 178 -10.95 -15.29 5.85
C VAL A 178 -9.67 -14.45 5.84
N ALA A 179 -8.87 -14.59 6.89
CA ALA A 179 -7.55 -13.99 7.00
C ALA A 179 -6.58 -14.70 6.04
N ILE A 180 -5.85 -13.93 5.24
CA ILE A 180 -5.03 -14.43 4.12
C ILE A 180 -3.86 -15.25 4.66
N ALA A 181 -3.20 -14.72 5.70
CA ALA A 181 -1.98 -15.29 6.26
C ALA A 181 -2.18 -16.47 7.22
N SER A 182 -3.42 -16.75 7.64
CA SER A 182 -3.70 -17.80 8.64
C SER A 182 -4.84 -18.75 8.25
N GLY A 183 -5.62 -18.43 7.22
CA GLY A 183 -6.85 -19.13 6.89
C GLY A 183 -7.96 -19.01 7.96
N ALA A 184 -7.74 -18.22 9.02
CA ALA A 184 -8.68 -18.09 10.12
C ALA A 184 -9.88 -17.19 9.76
N PRO A 185 -11.09 -17.46 10.28
CA PRO A 185 -12.23 -16.57 10.07
C PRO A 185 -12.02 -15.24 10.80
N ILE A 186 -12.28 -14.14 10.09
CA ILE A 186 -12.29 -12.79 10.65
C ILE A 186 -13.58 -12.61 11.45
N ALA A 187 -13.50 -11.88 12.55
CA ALA A 187 -14.61 -11.74 13.47
C ALA A 187 -15.81 -11.03 12.82
N SER A 188 -17.01 -11.62 12.92
CA SER A 188 -18.21 -11.13 12.21
C SER A 188 -18.61 -9.69 12.55
N TRP A 189 -18.29 -9.20 13.75
CA TRP A 189 -18.58 -7.83 14.18
C TRP A 189 -17.80 -6.78 13.36
N TRP A 190 -16.64 -7.14 12.81
CA TRP A 190 -15.80 -6.25 12.01
C TRP A 190 -16.51 -5.81 10.73
N PHE A 191 -17.27 -6.72 10.12
CA PHE A 191 -17.85 -6.48 8.81
C PHE A 191 -18.93 -5.40 8.78
N GLY A 192 -19.60 -5.13 9.91
CA GLY A 192 -20.51 -4.00 10.02
C GLY A 192 -19.80 -2.65 9.97
N GLN A 193 -18.57 -2.57 10.48
CA GLN A 193 -17.73 -1.37 10.34
C GLN A 193 -17.11 -1.28 8.94
N LEU A 194 -16.67 -2.42 8.40
CA LEU A 194 -16.05 -2.51 7.08
C LEU A 194 -16.96 -1.96 5.98
N GLU A 195 -18.25 -2.32 5.98
CA GLU A 195 -19.22 -1.83 4.98
C GLU A 195 -19.30 -0.30 4.96
N HIS A 196 -19.34 0.33 6.14
CA HIS A 196 -19.31 1.78 6.23
C HIS A 196 -18.00 2.35 5.70
N LEU A 197 -16.85 1.83 6.17
CA LEU A 197 -15.53 2.34 5.78
C LEU A 197 -15.27 2.21 4.27
N GLN A 198 -15.65 1.10 3.65
CA GLN A 198 -15.49 0.88 2.20
C GLN A 198 -16.30 1.87 1.34
N SER A 199 -17.40 2.40 1.86
CA SER A 199 -18.20 3.42 1.18
C SER A 199 -17.58 4.82 1.20
N LEU A 200 -16.59 5.05 2.08
CA LEU A 200 -15.94 6.34 2.24
C LEU A 200 -14.93 6.60 1.12
N SER A 201 -14.64 7.89 0.89
CA SER A 201 -13.52 8.27 0.03
C SER A 201 -12.18 7.89 0.65
N PHE A 202 -11.16 7.72 -0.19
CA PHE A 202 -9.81 7.36 0.24
C PHE A 202 -9.28 8.25 1.38
N SER A 203 -9.46 9.57 1.31
CA SER A 203 -9.01 10.50 2.35
C SER A 203 -9.62 10.21 3.72
N LEU A 204 -10.91 9.85 3.75
CA LEU A 204 -11.62 9.52 4.98
C LEU A 204 -11.19 8.14 5.52
N LYS A 205 -11.00 7.15 4.64
CA LYS A 205 -10.46 5.84 5.03
C LYS A 205 -9.04 5.99 5.60
N TYR A 206 -8.21 6.79 4.95
CA TYR A 206 -6.84 7.04 5.39
C TYR A 206 -6.80 7.79 6.73
N ALA A 207 -7.67 8.79 6.93
CA ALA A 207 -7.81 9.48 8.21
C ALA A 207 -8.21 8.50 9.33
N TRP A 208 -9.18 7.61 9.07
CA TRP A 208 -9.55 6.55 10.00
C TRP A 208 -8.36 5.65 10.35
N LEU A 209 -7.61 5.16 9.35
CA LEU A 209 -6.42 4.34 9.58
C LEU A 209 -5.40 5.05 10.46
N VAL A 210 -5.08 6.31 10.15
CA VAL A 210 -4.16 7.15 10.94
C VAL A 210 -4.62 7.28 12.39
N THR A 211 -5.93 7.43 12.62
CA THR A 211 -6.51 7.50 13.97
C THR A 211 -6.34 6.18 14.71
N GLU A 212 -6.66 5.04 14.10
CA GLU A 212 -6.44 3.72 14.71
C GLU A 212 -4.96 3.51 15.06
N LEU A 213 -4.06 3.87 14.14
CA LEU A 213 -2.61 3.77 14.34
C LEU A 213 -2.10 4.74 15.41
N SER A 214 -2.74 5.90 15.62
CA SER A 214 -2.34 6.83 16.68
C SER A 214 -2.59 6.29 18.08
N GLY A 215 -3.55 5.36 18.24
CA GLY A 215 -3.78 4.62 19.47
C GLY A 215 -2.70 3.56 19.75
N LEU A 216 -1.90 3.17 18.74
CA LEU A 216 -0.84 2.17 18.86
C LEU A 216 0.44 2.81 19.43
N THR A 217 0.52 2.86 20.76
CA THR A 217 1.68 3.07 21.65
C THR A 217 2.72 4.16 21.29
N GLU A 218 3.08 5.02 22.25
CA GLU A 218 4.22 5.97 22.15
C GLU A 218 5.61 5.29 22.12
N LYS A 219 5.67 3.96 21.99
CA LYS A 219 6.92 3.20 22.03
C LYS A 219 7.62 3.25 20.67
N HIS A 220 8.94 3.12 20.73
CA HIS A 220 9.78 3.06 19.55
C HIS A 220 10.67 1.81 19.58
N THR A 221 10.74 1.13 18.43
CA THR A 221 11.74 0.11 18.16
C THR A 221 12.98 0.76 17.57
N LYS A 222 14.07 0.74 18.34
CA LYS A 222 15.35 1.33 17.97
C LYS A 222 16.19 0.32 17.19
N MET A 223 16.60 0.67 15.99
CA MET A 223 17.47 -0.15 15.15
C MET A 223 18.76 0.60 14.84
N LYS A 224 19.89 -0.09 14.99
CA LYS A 224 21.23 0.46 14.80
C LYS A 224 21.89 -0.30 13.66
N ILE A 225 22.28 0.41 12.62
CA ILE A 225 22.84 -0.18 11.39
C ILE A 225 23.97 0.67 10.85
N PHE A 226 24.87 0.08 10.07
CA PHE A 226 25.84 0.82 9.25
C PHE A 226 25.27 1.09 7.87
N ARG A 227 25.42 2.33 7.36
CA ARG A 227 24.98 2.71 6.00
C ARG A 227 25.52 1.77 4.92
N ALA A 228 26.81 1.41 5.00
CA ALA A 228 27.46 0.51 4.07
C ALA A 228 26.92 -0.94 4.07
N LYS A 229 26.07 -1.30 5.04
CA LYS A 229 25.43 -2.61 5.19
C LYS A 229 23.92 -2.47 5.39
N VAL A 230 23.33 -1.43 4.81
CA VAL A 230 21.92 -1.06 5.02
C VAL A 230 21.00 -2.24 4.69
N PHE A 231 21.27 -2.99 3.62
CA PHE A 231 20.47 -4.17 3.28
C PHE A 231 20.63 -5.28 4.33
N GLN A 232 21.84 -5.84 4.48
CA GLN A 232 22.06 -7.06 5.28
C GLN A 232 21.69 -6.86 6.76
N GLU A 233 22.08 -5.73 7.35
CA GLU A 233 21.80 -5.47 8.77
C GLU A 233 20.32 -5.18 9.01
N SER A 234 19.64 -4.46 8.10
CA SER A 234 18.23 -4.12 8.29
C SER A 234 17.32 -5.33 8.14
N ILE A 235 17.55 -6.17 7.11
CA ILE A 235 16.79 -7.40 6.91
C ILE A 235 16.93 -8.31 8.13
N HIS A 236 18.15 -8.48 8.64
CA HIS A 236 18.40 -9.27 9.83
C HIS A 236 17.69 -8.70 11.07
N VAL A 237 17.79 -7.39 11.31
CA VAL A 237 17.16 -6.76 12.47
C VAL A 237 15.64 -6.83 12.38
N LEU A 238 15.02 -6.65 11.21
CA LEU A 238 13.57 -6.78 11.01
C LEU A 238 13.04 -8.16 11.43
N MET A 239 13.86 -9.19 11.27
CA MET A 239 13.53 -10.56 11.70
C MET A 239 13.67 -10.76 13.22
N LEU A 240 14.58 -10.03 13.87
CA LEU A 240 14.86 -10.14 15.31
C LEU A 240 13.93 -9.32 16.21
N ILE A 241 13.06 -8.47 15.65
CA ILE A 241 12.11 -7.67 16.43
C ILE A 241 11.18 -8.59 17.21
N SER A 242 11.04 -8.32 18.51
CA SER A 242 10.15 -9.09 19.36
C SER A 242 8.68 -8.80 19.04
N PRO A 243 7.76 -9.76 19.24
CA PRO A 243 6.35 -9.55 18.90
C PRO A 243 5.70 -8.33 19.55
N ASP A 244 6.10 -7.96 20.78
CA ASP A 244 5.60 -6.77 21.48
C ASP A 244 6.11 -5.44 20.91
N GLN A 245 7.08 -5.49 19.99
CA GLN A 245 7.72 -4.36 19.35
C GLN A 245 7.32 -4.20 17.87
N LEU A 246 6.71 -5.22 17.24
CA LEU A 246 6.34 -5.17 15.82
C LEU A 246 5.40 -3.99 15.51
N CYS A 247 4.41 -3.73 16.37
CA CYS A 247 3.43 -2.66 16.19
C CYS A 247 3.87 -1.31 16.78
N THR A 248 5.17 -0.99 16.79
CA THR A 248 5.70 0.26 17.37
C THR A 248 6.47 1.09 16.34
N LYS A 249 6.61 2.39 16.61
CA LYS A 249 7.27 3.30 15.67
C LYS A 249 8.75 2.96 15.48
N THR A 250 9.25 3.13 14.26
CA THR A 250 10.66 2.92 13.96
C THR A 250 11.52 4.10 14.37
N LYS A 251 12.70 3.81 14.92
CA LYS A 251 13.76 4.80 15.12
C LYS A 251 15.10 4.24 14.65
N ILE A 252 15.72 4.89 13.67
CA ILE A 252 17.00 4.45 13.10
C ILE A 252 18.16 5.22 13.73
N THR A 253 19.30 4.55 13.87
CA THR A 253 20.58 5.17 14.18
C THR A 253 21.63 4.60 13.24
N LEU A 254 22.19 5.46 12.39
CA LEU A 254 23.32 5.10 11.53
C LEU A 254 24.61 5.13 12.36
N LEU A 255 25.23 3.96 12.52
CA LEU A 255 26.46 3.80 13.29
C LEU A 255 27.64 4.40 12.53
N GLY A 256 28.50 5.14 13.24
CA GLY A 256 29.66 5.81 12.65
C GLY A 256 29.38 7.20 12.09
N GLU A 257 28.12 7.66 12.11
CA GLU A 257 27.72 8.99 11.67
C GLU A 257 27.33 9.86 12.89
N SER A 258 27.63 11.17 12.83
CA SER A 258 27.28 12.13 13.88
C SER A 258 25.79 12.54 13.86
N ALA A 259 24.99 11.93 13.00
CA ALA A 259 23.60 12.30 12.79
C ALA A 259 22.71 11.89 13.97
N ILE A 260 22.08 12.88 14.60
CA ILE A 260 21.00 12.66 15.57
C ILE A 260 19.71 12.50 14.77
N ASP A 261 19.01 11.37 14.93
CA ASP A 261 17.75 11.14 14.23
C ASP A 261 16.65 12.11 14.72
N ALA A 262 16.44 13.16 13.92
CA ALA A 262 15.29 14.03 13.94
C ALA A 262 14.38 13.83 12.70
N GLY A 263 14.44 12.64 12.08
CA GLY A 263 13.40 12.12 11.18
C GLY A 263 13.89 11.90 9.77
N GLY A 264 14.89 12.68 9.36
CA GLY A 264 15.58 12.51 8.08
C GLY A 264 16.28 11.15 7.98
N VAL A 265 16.92 10.69 9.07
CA VAL A 265 17.66 9.41 9.07
C VAL A 265 16.73 8.22 8.90
N THR A 266 15.58 8.22 9.60
CA THR A 266 14.60 7.13 9.46
C THR A 266 13.96 7.10 8.06
N ARG A 267 13.63 8.26 7.46
CA ARG A 267 13.15 8.34 6.06
C ARG A 267 14.17 7.87 5.06
N GLU A 268 15.41 8.30 5.24
CA GLU A 268 16.51 7.92 4.38
C GLU A 268 16.73 6.41 4.44
N TRP A 269 16.68 5.81 5.63
CA TRP A 269 16.75 4.36 5.79
C TRP A 269 15.68 3.61 5.00
N TYR A 270 14.41 4.03 5.10
CA TYR A 270 13.33 3.43 4.31
C TYR A 270 13.60 3.53 2.81
N THR A 271 14.06 4.69 2.35
CA THR A 271 14.41 4.93 0.94
C THR A 271 15.56 4.02 0.49
N LEU A 272 16.68 4.02 1.21
CA LEU A 272 17.88 3.24 0.88
C LEU A 272 17.59 1.73 0.91
N LEU A 273 16.96 1.25 1.98
CA LEU A 273 16.64 -0.18 2.11
C LEU A 273 15.68 -0.63 1.01
N THR A 274 14.67 0.18 0.68
CA THR A 274 13.75 -0.14 -0.41
C THR A 274 14.50 -0.21 -1.74
N THR A 275 15.37 0.76 -2.04
CA THR A 275 16.18 0.74 -3.27
C THR A 275 17.04 -0.52 -3.36
N GLU A 276 17.67 -0.93 -2.27
CA GLU A 276 18.44 -2.19 -2.23
C GLU A 276 17.54 -3.42 -2.44
N ILE A 277 16.39 -3.53 -1.76
CA ILE A 277 15.47 -4.67 -1.89
C ILE A 277 15.05 -4.93 -3.35
N PHE A 278 14.84 -3.85 -4.10
CA PHE A 278 14.38 -3.88 -5.49
C PHE A 278 15.51 -3.81 -6.52
N SER A 279 16.77 -3.88 -6.10
CA SER A 279 17.90 -3.93 -7.03
C SER A 279 18.04 -5.33 -7.63
N ASP A 280 18.53 -5.38 -8.87
CA ASP A 280 18.81 -6.64 -9.56
C ASP A 280 19.85 -7.48 -8.80
N GLU A 281 20.75 -6.84 -8.04
CA GLU A 281 21.79 -7.51 -7.25
C GLU A 281 21.21 -8.35 -6.11
N GLN A 282 20.07 -7.96 -5.53
CA GLN A 282 19.45 -8.74 -4.46
C GLN A 282 18.63 -9.91 -4.97
N GLY A 283 18.18 -9.91 -6.23
CA GLY A 283 17.45 -11.04 -6.81
C GLY A 283 16.12 -11.42 -6.13
N LEU A 284 15.57 -10.59 -5.24
CA LEU A 284 14.29 -10.84 -4.55
C LEU A 284 13.09 -10.51 -5.44
N PHE A 285 13.14 -9.38 -6.14
CA PHE A 285 12.08 -8.93 -7.03
C PHE A 285 12.62 -8.79 -8.45
N MET A 286 11.72 -8.81 -9.42
CA MET A 286 12.04 -8.58 -10.83
C MET A 286 11.05 -7.60 -11.44
N VAL A 287 11.51 -6.81 -12.41
CA VAL A 287 10.62 -5.98 -13.22
C VAL A 287 9.89 -6.89 -14.21
N THR A 288 8.55 -6.92 -14.16
CA THR A 288 7.74 -7.79 -15.04
C THR A 288 7.25 -7.07 -16.28
N ASN A 289 6.85 -5.80 -16.13
CA ASN A 289 6.40 -4.99 -17.25
C ASN A 289 7.34 -3.80 -17.46
N LYS A 290 7.94 -3.72 -18.65
CA LYS A 290 8.92 -2.69 -19.01
C LYS A 290 8.27 -1.31 -19.17
N ASP A 291 6.98 -1.24 -19.49
CA ASP A 291 6.30 0.02 -19.75
C ASP A 291 5.93 0.75 -18.45
N ASP A 292 5.57 0.00 -17.41
CA ASP A 292 5.19 0.56 -16.10
C ASP A 292 6.28 0.38 -15.02
N GLN A 293 7.37 -0.33 -15.33
CA GLN A 293 8.49 -0.61 -14.42
C GLN A 293 8.02 -1.20 -13.07
N SER A 294 6.93 -1.98 -13.10
CA SER A 294 6.36 -2.60 -11.92
C SER A 294 7.11 -3.87 -11.53
N PHE A 295 7.23 -4.09 -10.21
CA PHE A 295 7.90 -5.24 -9.64
C PHE A 295 6.93 -6.38 -9.34
N PHE A 296 7.41 -7.59 -9.55
CA PHE A 296 6.84 -8.83 -9.03
C PHE A 296 7.91 -9.62 -8.28
N ILE A 297 7.46 -10.63 -7.52
CA ILE A 297 8.36 -11.56 -6.85
C ILE A 297 9.20 -12.30 -7.91
N ASN A 298 10.52 -12.38 -7.70
CA ASN A 298 11.37 -13.20 -8.55
C ASN A 298 11.11 -14.69 -8.24
N PRO A 299 10.57 -15.48 -9.19
CA PRO A 299 10.39 -16.91 -9.00
C PRO A 299 11.71 -17.66 -8.77
N ASN A 300 12.82 -17.12 -9.27
CA ASN A 300 14.16 -17.69 -9.13
C ASN A 300 14.93 -17.12 -7.92
N SER A 301 14.24 -16.47 -6.97
CA SER A 301 14.89 -15.85 -5.81
C SER A 301 15.77 -16.82 -5.00
N GLU A 302 15.43 -18.10 -4.90
CA GLU A 302 16.32 -19.07 -4.22
C GLU A 302 17.69 -19.19 -4.90
N ARG A 303 17.71 -19.15 -6.24
CA ARG A 303 18.92 -19.22 -7.06
C ARG A 303 19.67 -17.89 -7.06
N ASP A 304 18.95 -16.80 -7.26
CA ASP A 304 19.53 -15.48 -7.56
C ASP A 304 19.91 -14.72 -6.28
N HIS A 305 19.12 -14.85 -5.21
CA HIS A 305 19.39 -14.24 -3.90
C HIS A 305 20.13 -15.21 -2.96
N GLY A 306 19.76 -16.49 -3.00
CA GLY A 306 20.32 -17.53 -2.15
C GLY A 306 19.33 -18.10 -1.12
N PRO A 307 19.80 -19.01 -0.24
CA PRO A 307 18.94 -19.87 0.57
C PRO A 307 18.10 -19.13 1.63
N ASN A 308 18.45 -17.89 1.96
CA ASN A 308 17.72 -17.09 2.95
C ASN A 308 16.55 -16.29 2.36
N HIS A 309 16.29 -16.36 1.04
CA HIS A 309 15.30 -15.52 0.37
C HIS A 309 13.92 -15.51 1.05
N LEU A 310 13.44 -16.64 1.58
CA LEU A 310 12.15 -16.73 2.29
C LEU A 310 12.12 -15.97 3.63
N ALA A 311 13.25 -15.89 4.35
CA ALA A 311 13.34 -15.07 5.54
C ALA A 311 13.31 -13.59 5.16
N ASP A 312 14.00 -13.24 4.08
CA ASP A 312 14.09 -11.89 3.56
C ASP A 312 12.74 -11.39 3.03
N PHE A 313 11.93 -12.23 2.37
CA PHE A 313 10.55 -11.85 2.01
C PHE A 313 9.68 -11.53 3.23
N GLN A 314 9.81 -12.25 4.36
CA GLN A 314 9.10 -11.88 5.58
C GLN A 314 9.64 -10.58 6.17
N ALA A 315 10.95 -10.36 6.14
CA ALA A 315 11.53 -9.09 6.56
C ALA A 315 10.99 -7.92 5.72
N VAL A 316 10.88 -8.10 4.40
CA VAL A 316 10.25 -7.14 3.49
C VAL A 316 8.78 -6.93 3.85
N GLY A 317 8.03 -7.99 4.12
CA GLY A 317 6.63 -7.87 4.59
C GLY A 317 6.53 -7.02 5.86
N ARG A 318 7.41 -7.27 6.84
CA ARG A 318 7.48 -6.47 8.08
C ARG A 318 7.86 -5.02 7.80
N LEU A 319 8.77 -4.77 6.85
CA LEU A 319 9.11 -3.42 6.41
C LEU A 319 7.88 -2.69 5.86
N LEU A 320 7.08 -3.33 5.00
CA LEU A 320 5.85 -2.76 4.44
C LEU A 320 4.84 -2.41 5.56
N GLY A 321 4.61 -3.32 6.50
CA GLY A 321 3.71 -3.07 7.63
C GLY A 321 4.17 -1.91 8.51
N ARG A 322 5.49 -1.80 8.74
CA ARG A 322 6.06 -0.71 9.55
C ARG A 322 6.06 0.63 8.83
N ALA A 323 6.26 0.63 7.51
CA ALA A 323 6.13 1.84 6.70
C ALA A 323 4.74 2.47 6.87
N ILE A 324 3.69 1.64 6.89
CA ILE A 324 2.31 2.09 7.14
C ILE A 324 2.15 2.65 8.57
N ILE A 325 2.66 1.97 9.60
CA ILE A 325 2.63 2.46 11.00
C ILE A 325 3.35 3.81 11.13
N ASP A 326 4.50 3.94 10.48
CA ASP A 326 5.35 5.13 10.55
C ASP A 326 4.90 6.25 9.60
N GLY A 327 3.87 6.01 8.77
CA GLY A 327 3.40 6.93 7.74
C GLY A 327 4.47 7.25 6.69
N GLN A 328 5.35 6.29 6.40
CA GLN A 328 6.42 6.40 5.42
C GLN A 328 6.00 5.81 4.09
N VAL A 329 6.34 6.53 3.02
CA VAL A 329 6.14 6.09 1.64
C VAL A 329 7.45 5.59 1.07
N LEU A 330 7.38 4.57 0.22
CA LEU A 330 8.52 3.79 -0.24
C LEU A 330 8.72 3.96 -1.77
N PRO A 331 9.96 4.06 -2.25
CA PRO A 331 10.26 4.28 -3.67
C PRO A 331 10.17 3.00 -4.53
N PHE A 332 9.03 2.31 -4.52
CA PHE A 332 8.76 1.15 -5.38
C PHE A 332 7.36 1.24 -6.00
N HIS A 333 7.03 0.30 -6.90
CA HIS A 333 5.67 0.05 -7.36
C HIS A 333 5.52 -1.44 -7.71
N PHE A 334 4.62 -2.16 -7.02
CA PHE A 334 4.31 -3.55 -7.40
C PHE A 334 3.33 -3.58 -8.57
N CYS A 335 3.35 -4.67 -9.34
CA CYS A 335 2.30 -4.93 -10.30
C CYS A 335 0.93 -5.13 -9.59
N VAL A 336 -0.16 -4.86 -10.31
CA VAL A 336 -1.54 -4.98 -9.81
C VAL A 336 -1.85 -6.31 -9.11
N PRO A 337 -1.55 -7.50 -9.69
CA PRO A 337 -1.90 -8.75 -9.03
C PRO A 337 -1.20 -8.94 -7.69
N LEU A 338 0.01 -8.41 -7.50
CA LEU A 338 0.69 -8.52 -6.21
C LEU A 338 -0.01 -7.69 -5.12
N PHE A 339 -0.44 -6.46 -5.41
CA PHE A 339 -1.26 -5.69 -4.48
C PHE A 339 -2.60 -6.37 -4.18
N LYS A 340 -3.24 -6.98 -5.19
CA LYS A 340 -4.45 -7.78 -4.98
C LYS A 340 -4.21 -8.96 -4.04
N MET A 341 -3.14 -9.72 -4.26
CA MET A 341 -2.80 -10.88 -3.43
C MET A 341 -2.45 -10.49 -2.00
N LEU A 342 -1.79 -9.35 -1.77
CA LEU A 342 -1.53 -8.83 -0.41
C LEU A 342 -2.84 -8.54 0.35
N LEU A 343 -3.90 -8.09 -0.32
CA LEU A 343 -5.22 -7.80 0.26
C LEU A 343 -6.23 -8.96 0.12
N GLY A 344 -5.82 -10.09 -0.47
CA GLY A 344 -6.68 -11.24 -0.72
C GLY A 344 -7.82 -10.95 -1.69
N TYR A 345 -7.64 -9.99 -2.60
CA TYR A 345 -8.59 -9.67 -3.68
C TYR A 345 -8.58 -10.78 -4.73
N PRO A 346 -9.72 -11.01 -5.40
CA PRO A 346 -9.77 -11.96 -6.52
C PRO A 346 -8.88 -11.52 -7.69
N VAL A 347 -8.12 -12.48 -8.22
CA VAL A 347 -7.30 -12.35 -9.43
C VAL A 347 -7.83 -13.26 -10.54
N SER A 348 -7.59 -12.91 -11.79
CA SER A 348 -8.04 -13.68 -12.97
C SER A 348 -7.02 -13.61 -14.11
N ILE A 349 -7.29 -14.27 -15.23
CA ILE A 349 -6.51 -14.13 -16.47
C ILE A 349 -6.32 -12.66 -16.89
N GLU A 350 -7.31 -11.80 -16.60
CA GLU A 350 -7.24 -10.39 -16.95
C GLU A 350 -6.05 -9.70 -16.26
N ASP A 351 -5.63 -10.17 -15.09
CA ASP A 351 -4.53 -9.61 -14.31
C ASP A 351 -3.15 -9.95 -14.86
N ILE A 352 -3.03 -10.99 -15.70
CA ILE A 352 -1.76 -11.36 -16.36
C ILE A 352 -1.26 -10.20 -17.23
N ARG A 353 -2.15 -9.37 -17.78
CA ARG A 353 -1.73 -8.20 -18.57
C ARG A 353 -0.83 -7.22 -17.81
N TYR A 354 -0.93 -7.20 -16.48
CA TYR A 354 -0.12 -6.34 -15.61
C TYR A 354 1.21 -7.01 -15.20
N LEU A 355 1.35 -8.30 -15.45
CA LEU A 355 2.62 -9.02 -15.35
C LEU A 355 3.34 -9.01 -16.69
N ASP A 356 2.69 -9.51 -17.73
CA ASP A 356 3.23 -9.63 -19.08
C ASP A 356 2.10 -9.47 -20.13
N PRO A 357 2.02 -8.31 -20.81
CA PRO A 357 1.04 -8.05 -21.86
C PRO A 357 1.11 -9.03 -23.05
N THR A 358 2.30 -9.56 -23.35
CA THR A 358 2.52 -10.50 -24.44
C THR A 358 1.93 -11.85 -24.09
N VAL A 359 2.27 -12.37 -22.90
CA VAL A 359 1.72 -13.65 -22.41
C VAL A 359 0.21 -13.56 -22.24
N TYR A 360 -0.31 -12.44 -21.71
CA TYR A 360 -1.74 -12.20 -21.66
C TYR A 360 -2.40 -12.31 -23.05
N SER A 361 -1.83 -11.66 -24.06
CA SER A 361 -2.34 -11.72 -25.44
C SER A 361 -2.33 -13.15 -25.98
N SER A 362 -1.25 -13.90 -25.77
CA SER A 362 -1.15 -15.32 -26.15
C SER A 362 -2.20 -16.20 -25.46
N LEU A 363 -2.39 -16.04 -24.15
CA LEU A 363 -3.39 -16.83 -23.40
C LEU A 363 -4.82 -16.49 -23.81
N THR A 364 -5.12 -15.21 -24.06
CA THR A 364 -6.45 -14.84 -24.58
C THR A 364 -6.68 -15.34 -25.99
N TYR A 365 -5.65 -15.35 -26.84
CA TYR A 365 -5.74 -15.96 -28.16
C TYR A 365 -6.05 -17.45 -28.05
N ILE A 366 -5.35 -18.20 -27.21
CA ILE A 366 -5.62 -19.64 -26.99
C ILE A 366 -7.04 -19.85 -26.47
N ARG A 367 -7.48 -19.05 -25.50
CA ARG A 367 -8.85 -19.10 -24.95
C ARG A 367 -9.90 -18.93 -26.04
N ASP A 368 -9.73 -17.93 -26.90
CA ASP A 368 -10.77 -17.46 -27.83
C ASP A 368 -10.66 -18.07 -29.24
N CYS A 369 -9.55 -18.73 -29.60
CA CYS A 369 -9.35 -19.34 -30.90
C CYS A 369 -10.20 -20.61 -31.08
N ASP A 370 -10.83 -20.80 -32.25
CA ASP A 370 -11.65 -21.98 -32.54
C ASP A 370 -10.83 -23.26 -32.69
N ASP A 371 -9.57 -23.14 -33.11
CA ASP A 371 -8.65 -24.26 -33.28
C ASP A 371 -7.24 -23.95 -32.76
N VAL A 372 -6.74 -24.78 -31.84
CA VAL A 372 -5.42 -24.65 -31.21
C VAL A 372 -4.45 -25.76 -31.61
N ASP A 373 -4.88 -26.74 -32.40
CA ASP A 373 -4.08 -27.93 -32.70
C ASP A 373 -2.78 -27.57 -33.45
N ASP A 374 -2.84 -26.56 -34.34
CA ASP A 374 -1.69 -26.03 -35.09
C ASP A 374 -0.65 -25.31 -34.22
N LEU A 375 -0.98 -24.96 -32.98
CA LEU A 375 -0.03 -24.34 -32.04
C LEU A 375 0.95 -25.36 -31.46
N ALA A 376 0.64 -26.66 -31.54
CA ALA A 376 1.46 -27.77 -31.04
C ALA A 376 1.96 -27.57 -29.60
N LEU A 377 1.10 -26.99 -28.75
CA LEU A 377 1.39 -26.75 -27.34
C LEU A 377 1.23 -28.02 -26.52
N THR A 378 1.95 -28.11 -25.42
CA THR A 378 1.83 -29.14 -24.39
C THR A 378 1.52 -28.50 -23.04
N PHE A 379 1.10 -29.28 -22.04
CA PHE A 379 0.89 -28.79 -20.68
C PHE A 379 2.22 -28.63 -19.92
N SER A 380 3.15 -27.89 -20.52
CA SER A 380 4.47 -27.63 -19.98
C SER A 380 4.98 -26.27 -20.41
N VAL A 381 5.86 -25.67 -19.60
CA VAL A 381 6.40 -24.33 -19.84
C VAL A 381 7.91 -24.31 -19.69
N THR A 382 8.57 -23.61 -20.61
CA THR A 382 9.99 -23.29 -20.51
C THR A 382 10.13 -21.87 -19.98
N VAL A 383 10.66 -21.75 -18.77
CA VAL A 383 10.74 -20.47 -18.02
C VAL A 383 12.02 -19.72 -18.33
N ASP A 384 13.11 -20.45 -18.59
CA ASP A 384 14.45 -19.93 -18.83
C ASP A 384 15.27 -20.98 -19.61
N THR A 385 16.28 -20.57 -20.37
CA THR A 385 17.07 -21.52 -21.20
C THR A 385 17.81 -22.56 -20.38
N ASP A 386 18.10 -22.23 -19.12
CA ASP A 386 18.86 -23.08 -18.19
C ASP A 386 17.96 -23.79 -17.16
N VAL A 387 16.64 -23.56 -17.18
CA VAL A 387 15.67 -24.19 -16.28
C VAL A 387 14.97 -25.34 -17.00
N PRO A 388 14.91 -26.54 -16.41
CA PRO A 388 14.17 -27.64 -17.00
C PRO A 388 12.71 -27.26 -17.17
N GLU A 389 12.13 -27.67 -18.29
CA GLU A 389 10.73 -27.50 -18.60
C GLU A 389 9.83 -27.95 -17.43
N VAL A 390 8.94 -27.06 -16.98
CA VAL A 390 8.03 -27.29 -15.86
C VAL A 390 6.73 -27.87 -16.38
N GLU A 391 6.27 -28.98 -15.83
CA GLU A 391 4.97 -29.56 -16.19
C GLU A 391 3.86 -28.87 -15.41
N LEU A 392 2.82 -28.40 -16.11
CA LEU A 392 1.64 -27.75 -15.52
C LEU A 392 0.64 -28.76 -14.92
N VAL A 393 0.71 -30.00 -15.39
CA VAL A 393 -0.03 -31.16 -14.90
C VAL A 393 0.92 -32.36 -14.89
N VAL A 394 0.57 -33.42 -14.16
CA VAL A 394 1.39 -34.64 -14.10
C VAL A 394 1.54 -35.25 -15.49
N GLY A 395 2.78 -35.36 -15.99
CA GLY A 395 3.08 -35.87 -17.34
C GLY A 395 2.73 -34.87 -18.45
N GLY A 396 2.63 -33.58 -18.12
CA GLY A 396 2.13 -32.54 -19.02
C GLY A 396 2.92 -32.35 -20.31
N ARG A 397 4.19 -32.78 -20.36
CA ARG A 397 5.02 -32.77 -21.59
C ARG A 397 4.46 -33.64 -22.71
N ASP A 398 3.77 -34.73 -22.36
CA ASP A 398 3.19 -35.66 -23.32
C ASP A 398 1.69 -35.37 -23.57
N VAL A 399 1.13 -34.35 -22.90
CA VAL A 399 -0.28 -33.95 -23.04
C VAL A 399 -0.36 -32.75 -23.97
N GLY A 400 -0.79 -32.97 -25.21
CA GLY A 400 -1.06 -31.90 -26.17
C GLY A 400 -2.26 -31.04 -25.76
N VAL A 401 -2.17 -29.74 -26.03
CA VAL A 401 -3.30 -28.82 -25.92
C VAL A 401 -4.17 -28.96 -27.17
N THR A 402 -5.46 -29.14 -26.94
CA THR A 402 -6.53 -29.36 -27.92
C THR A 402 -7.70 -28.45 -27.59
N ASN A 403 -8.65 -28.30 -28.52
CA ASN A 403 -9.85 -27.50 -28.26
C ASN A 403 -10.70 -28.02 -27.09
N ALA A 404 -10.58 -29.31 -26.73
CA ALA A 404 -11.30 -29.90 -25.61
C ALA A 404 -10.69 -29.56 -24.23
N ASN A 405 -9.37 -29.33 -24.16
CA ASN A 405 -8.65 -29.09 -22.90
C ASN A 405 -7.96 -27.71 -22.83
N LYS A 406 -8.07 -26.85 -23.86
CA LYS A 406 -7.47 -25.51 -23.87
C LYS A 406 -7.89 -24.62 -22.70
N ALA A 407 -9.10 -24.79 -22.19
CA ALA A 407 -9.58 -24.05 -21.02
C ALA A 407 -8.75 -24.40 -19.76
N GLU A 408 -8.50 -25.70 -19.55
CA GLU A 408 -7.65 -26.20 -18.46
C GLU A 408 -6.20 -25.73 -18.62
N TYR A 409 -5.66 -25.76 -19.85
CA TYR A 409 -4.31 -25.25 -20.12
C TYR A 409 -4.18 -23.77 -19.73
N VAL A 410 -5.12 -22.92 -20.17
CA VAL A 410 -5.14 -21.50 -19.83
C VAL A 410 -5.25 -21.31 -18.31
N GLU A 411 -6.11 -22.09 -17.66
CA GLU A 411 -6.28 -22.07 -16.20
C GLU A 411 -4.97 -22.40 -15.46
N ARG A 412 -4.29 -23.49 -15.84
CA ARG A 412 -3.02 -23.89 -15.24
C ARG A 412 -1.92 -22.86 -15.48
N MET A 413 -1.86 -22.26 -16.67
CA MET A 413 -0.93 -21.17 -16.96
C MET A 413 -1.17 -19.96 -16.04
N VAL A 414 -2.44 -19.60 -15.80
CA VAL A 414 -2.82 -18.51 -14.90
C VAL A 414 -2.36 -18.80 -13.46
N GLN A 415 -2.63 -20.00 -12.95
CA GLN A 415 -2.20 -20.42 -11.61
C GLN A 415 -0.68 -20.44 -11.48
N TYR A 416 0.01 -21.02 -12.47
CA TYR A 416 1.46 -21.11 -12.49
C TYR A 416 2.15 -19.74 -12.49
N LEU A 417 1.75 -18.85 -13.41
CA LEU A 417 2.41 -17.56 -13.62
C LEU A 417 2.19 -16.58 -12.46
N MET A 418 0.97 -16.52 -11.93
CA MET A 418 0.62 -15.57 -10.86
C MET A 418 0.96 -16.08 -9.47
N PHE A 419 1.04 -17.40 -9.27
CA PHE A 419 1.08 -17.95 -7.92
C PHE A 419 2.06 -19.09 -7.72
N GLU A 420 1.90 -20.25 -8.37
CA GLU A 420 2.61 -21.48 -7.96
C GLU A 420 4.13 -21.30 -7.93
N ARG A 421 4.69 -20.58 -8.92
CA ARG A 421 6.13 -20.31 -9.02
C ARG A 421 6.67 -19.32 -7.98
N VAL A 422 5.80 -18.67 -7.20
CA VAL A 422 6.14 -17.68 -6.16
C VAL A 422 5.44 -17.95 -4.82
N ALA A 423 4.75 -19.08 -4.66
CA ALA A 423 3.86 -19.31 -3.53
C ALA A 423 4.57 -19.24 -2.16
N PRO A 424 5.75 -19.87 -1.96
CA PRO A 424 6.50 -19.73 -0.71
C PRO A 424 6.91 -18.28 -0.43
N GLN A 425 7.40 -17.55 -1.43
CA GLN A 425 7.83 -16.16 -1.30
C GLN A 425 6.64 -15.25 -0.91
N LEU A 426 5.51 -15.43 -1.59
CA LEU A 426 4.30 -14.66 -1.35
C LEU A 426 3.71 -14.93 0.04
N GLN A 427 3.69 -16.20 0.49
CA GLN A 427 3.27 -16.55 1.85
C GLN A 427 4.07 -15.77 2.90
N ARG A 428 5.40 -15.73 2.72
CA ARG A 428 6.33 -15.11 3.66
C ARG A 428 6.19 -13.59 3.65
N LEU A 429 6.02 -12.99 2.48
CA LEU A 429 5.74 -11.56 2.32
C LEU A 429 4.42 -11.16 3.00
N VAL A 430 3.34 -11.91 2.74
CA VAL A 430 2.01 -11.70 3.36
C VAL A 430 2.08 -11.89 4.87
N GLN A 431 2.73 -12.95 5.35
CA GLN A 431 2.94 -13.19 6.77
C GLN A 431 3.70 -12.03 7.43
N GLY A 432 4.78 -11.54 6.82
CA GLY A 432 5.54 -10.41 7.36
C GLY A 432 4.73 -9.13 7.46
N LEU A 433 3.87 -8.85 6.48
CA LEU A 433 2.97 -7.69 6.52
C LEU A 433 2.00 -7.79 7.71
N TYR A 434 1.39 -8.96 7.90
CA TYR A 434 0.38 -9.17 8.93
C TYR A 434 0.94 -9.58 10.31
N ASP A 435 2.25 -9.86 10.42
CA ASP A 435 2.98 -9.88 11.69
C ASP A 435 2.96 -8.50 12.37
N VAL A 436 2.94 -7.42 11.56
CA VAL A 436 3.06 -6.04 12.03
C VAL A 436 1.70 -5.35 12.11
N LEU A 437 0.82 -5.56 11.14
CA LEU A 437 -0.49 -4.94 11.07
C LEU A 437 -1.61 -5.97 11.10
N PRO A 438 -2.64 -5.80 11.93
CA PRO A 438 -3.87 -6.57 11.79
C PRO A 438 -4.46 -6.39 10.38
N GLN A 439 -4.89 -7.50 9.77
CA GLN A 439 -5.43 -7.48 8.40
C GLN A 439 -6.65 -6.57 8.27
N GLU A 440 -7.47 -6.50 9.33
CA GLU A 440 -8.64 -5.66 9.43
C GLU A 440 -8.33 -4.19 9.10
N LEU A 441 -7.15 -3.68 9.47
CA LEU A 441 -6.76 -2.29 9.19
C LEU A 441 -6.60 -1.99 7.69
N LEU A 442 -6.30 -3.01 6.87
CA LEU A 442 -6.12 -2.85 5.42
C LEU A 442 -7.37 -3.21 4.60
N MET A 443 -8.31 -3.98 5.16
CA MET A 443 -9.53 -4.40 4.46
C MET A 443 -10.42 -3.27 3.91
N PRO A 444 -10.49 -2.07 4.51
CA PRO A 444 -11.27 -0.96 3.94
C PRO A 444 -10.73 -0.42 2.63
N PHE A 445 -9.44 -0.64 2.36
CA PHE A 445 -8.75 -0.10 1.18
C PHE A 445 -8.82 -1.08 0.02
N ASP A 446 -8.98 -0.55 -1.19
CA ASP A 446 -8.77 -1.32 -2.40
C ASP A 446 -7.27 -1.43 -2.75
N TYR A 447 -6.95 -2.30 -3.71
CA TYR A 447 -5.55 -2.56 -4.08
C TYR A 447 -4.82 -1.35 -4.68
N LYS A 448 -5.54 -0.35 -5.23
CA LYS A 448 -4.94 0.90 -5.71
C LYS A 448 -4.79 1.93 -4.59
N GLU A 449 -5.63 1.89 -3.58
CA GLU A 449 -5.44 2.70 -2.38
C GLU A 449 -4.30 2.17 -1.51
N LEU A 450 -4.11 0.86 -1.40
CA LEU A 450 -2.92 0.30 -0.74
C LEU A 450 -1.63 0.72 -1.46
N GLU A 451 -1.64 0.73 -2.79
CA GLU A 451 -0.54 1.29 -3.59
C GLU A 451 -0.25 2.74 -3.20
N LEU A 452 -1.28 3.61 -3.10
CA LEU A 452 -1.09 4.99 -2.64
C LEU A 452 -0.53 5.06 -1.20
N ILE A 453 -0.99 4.18 -0.31
CA ILE A 453 -0.53 4.13 1.09
C ILE A 453 0.96 3.83 1.16
N LEU A 454 1.43 2.84 0.40
CA LEU A 454 2.81 2.37 0.46
C LEU A 454 3.76 3.20 -0.41
N CYS A 455 3.32 3.63 -1.61
CA CYS A 455 4.19 4.23 -2.61
C CYS A 455 4.13 5.78 -2.60
N GLY A 456 3.08 6.37 -2.03
CA GLY A 456 2.82 7.81 -2.11
C GLY A 456 2.66 8.28 -3.56
N PHE A 457 3.04 9.54 -3.83
CA PHE A 457 3.05 10.07 -5.19
C PHE A 457 4.45 9.96 -5.80
N SER A 458 4.52 9.37 -7.00
CA SER A 458 5.73 9.32 -7.81
C SER A 458 6.04 10.65 -8.50
N GLU A 459 5.00 11.36 -8.96
CA GLU A 459 5.14 12.67 -9.59
C GLU A 459 5.12 13.79 -8.55
N ILE A 460 6.07 14.70 -8.68
CA ILE A 460 6.20 15.88 -7.82
C ILE A 460 5.45 17.04 -8.47
N ASP A 461 4.32 17.42 -7.86
CA ASP A 461 3.60 18.65 -8.18
C ASP A 461 4.40 19.84 -7.63
N VAL A 462 5.17 20.49 -8.51
CA VAL A 462 5.99 21.67 -8.17
C VAL A 462 5.11 22.84 -7.72
N GLY A 463 3.88 22.92 -8.23
CA GLY A 463 2.90 23.93 -7.80
C GLY A 463 2.48 23.74 -6.35
N ASP A 464 2.13 22.52 -5.94
CA ASP A 464 1.85 22.21 -4.53
C ASP A 464 3.08 22.45 -3.65
N TRP A 465 4.27 21.99 -4.10
CA TRP A 465 5.52 22.22 -3.38
C TRP A 465 5.73 23.72 -3.11
N LYS A 466 5.60 24.55 -4.14
CA LYS A 466 5.74 26.00 -4.06
C LYS A 466 4.72 26.63 -3.12
N ARG A 467 3.44 26.26 -3.21
CA ARG A 467 2.37 26.79 -2.33
C ARG A 467 2.56 26.40 -0.86
N SER A 468 3.12 25.22 -0.62
CA SER A 468 3.33 24.66 0.72
C SER A 468 4.70 25.00 1.33
N THR A 469 5.51 25.83 0.66
CA THR A 469 6.86 26.20 1.11
C THR A 469 6.88 27.48 1.96
N ILE A 470 7.57 27.44 3.09
CA ILE A 470 7.88 28.63 3.90
C ILE A 470 9.17 29.28 3.39
N VAL A 471 9.11 30.53 2.96
CA VAL A 471 10.26 31.26 2.40
C VAL A 471 10.69 32.39 3.33
N SER A 472 11.98 32.46 3.66
CA SER A 472 12.53 33.60 4.40
C SER A 472 12.48 34.89 3.57
N LYS A 473 12.20 36.02 4.22
CA LYS A 473 12.11 37.33 3.55
C LYS A 473 13.37 37.71 2.75
N SER A 474 14.55 37.27 3.17
CA SER A 474 15.82 37.51 2.47
C SER A 474 15.91 36.88 1.08
N LEU A 475 14.98 36.00 0.72
CA LEU A 475 14.94 35.35 -0.60
C LEU A 475 13.89 35.93 -1.54
N GLU A 476 13.17 37.00 -1.15
CA GLU A 476 12.06 37.57 -1.92
C GLU A 476 12.43 37.86 -3.39
N ASP A 477 13.64 38.38 -3.63
CA ASP A 477 14.12 38.73 -4.97
C ASP A 477 14.69 37.55 -5.78
N VAL A 478 14.98 36.41 -5.14
CA VAL A 478 15.68 35.26 -5.77
C VAL A 478 14.87 33.96 -5.75
N VAL A 479 13.80 33.87 -4.96
CA VAL A 479 12.98 32.65 -4.84
C VAL A 479 12.28 32.28 -6.14
N GLY A 480 11.98 33.27 -6.99
CA GLY A 480 11.45 33.02 -8.34
C GLY A 480 12.40 32.14 -9.15
N TRP A 481 13.70 32.46 -9.13
CA TRP A 481 14.72 31.66 -9.82
C TRP A 481 14.84 30.24 -9.29
N PHE A 482 14.70 30.04 -7.97
CA PHE A 482 14.67 28.70 -7.39
C PHE A 482 13.56 27.86 -8.01
N TRP A 483 12.34 28.38 -8.04
CA TRP A 483 11.20 27.65 -8.61
C TRP A 483 11.31 27.49 -10.12
N ASP A 484 11.82 28.49 -10.85
CA ASP A 484 12.05 28.36 -12.29
C ASP A 484 13.04 27.23 -12.60
N VAL A 485 14.10 27.08 -11.81
CA VAL A 485 15.07 25.99 -11.97
C VAL A 485 14.41 24.64 -11.67
N VAL A 486 13.66 24.53 -10.57
CA VAL A 486 12.97 23.27 -10.19
C VAL A 486 11.90 22.88 -11.21
N GLU A 487 11.15 23.85 -11.75
CA GLU A 487 10.03 23.60 -12.65
C GLU A 487 10.47 23.36 -14.10
N PHE A 488 11.42 24.15 -14.60
CA PHE A 488 11.75 24.19 -16.04
C PHE A 488 13.13 23.62 -16.38
N ASP A 489 14.10 23.66 -15.46
CA ASP A 489 15.47 23.19 -15.74
C ASP A 489 15.71 21.75 -15.24
N MET A 490 15.00 21.31 -14.18
CA MET A 490 15.15 19.98 -13.58
C MET A 490 14.24 18.93 -14.22
N THR A 491 14.81 17.76 -14.52
CA THR A 491 14.07 16.56 -14.92
C THR A 491 13.27 15.98 -13.74
N PRO A 492 12.30 15.08 -13.95
CA PRO A 492 11.61 14.40 -12.85
C PRO A 492 12.57 13.68 -11.89
N SER A 493 13.64 13.08 -12.43
CA SER A 493 14.70 12.44 -11.63
C SER A 493 15.44 13.46 -10.75
N ASP A 494 15.78 14.63 -11.29
CA ASP A 494 16.46 15.68 -10.52
C ASP A 494 15.58 16.21 -9.38
N ARG A 495 14.27 16.37 -9.62
CA ARG A 495 13.30 16.78 -8.58
C ARG A 495 13.19 15.74 -7.48
N ALA A 496 13.14 14.46 -7.83
CA ALA A 496 13.10 13.36 -6.86
C ALA A 496 14.37 13.34 -5.98
N LYS A 497 15.54 13.55 -6.59
CA LYS A 497 16.81 13.69 -5.85
C LYS A 497 16.80 14.91 -4.94
N LEU A 498 16.38 16.07 -5.42
CA LEU A 498 16.29 17.28 -4.59
C LEU A 498 15.34 17.06 -3.40
N LEU A 499 14.20 16.42 -3.61
CA LEU A 499 13.27 16.06 -2.55
C LEU A 499 13.91 15.09 -1.54
N GLN A 500 14.61 14.07 -2.02
CA GLN A 500 15.32 13.10 -1.18
C GLN A 500 16.39 13.76 -0.33
N PHE A 501 17.24 14.60 -0.91
CA PHE A 501 18.25 15.35 -0.16
C PHE A 501 17.62 16.22 0.92
N THR A 502 16.48 16.85 0.60
CA THR A 502 15.85 17.84 1.47
C THR A 502 14.92 17.27 2.52
N THR A 503 14.41 16.06 2.34
CA THR A 503 13.40 15.48 3.24
C THR A 503 13.76 14.08 3.74
N GLY A 504 14.74 13.41 3.12
CA GLY A 504 15.06 11.99 3.32
C GLY A 504 14.21 11.03 2.49
N SER A 505 13.22 11.52 1.72
CA SER A 505 12.32 10.72 0.88
C SER A 505 12.32 11.23 -0.55
N SER A 506 12.31 10.33 -1.54
CA SER A 506 12.12 10.68 -2.96
C SER A 506 10.63 10.71 -3.38
N ARG A 507 9.72 10.44 -2.45
CA ARG A 507 8.26 10.38 -2.65
C ARG A 507 7.56 11.47 -1.83
N VAL A 508 6.48 12.00 -2.39
CA VAL A 508 5.63 12.96 -1.68
C VAL A 508 4.62 12.20 -0.81
N PRO A 509 4.40 12.61 0.46
CA PRO A 509 3.36 12.04 1.31
C PRO A 509 1.97 12.19 0.70
N ILE A 510 1.04 11.34 1.12
CA ILE A 510 -0.34 11.28 0.62
C ILE A 510 -1.09 12.61 0.79
N GLN A 511 -0.74 13.39 1.81
CA GLN A 511 -1.35 14.70 2.08
C GLN A 511 -0.73 15.84 1.25
N GLY A 512 0.20 15.55 0.35
CA GLY A 512 1.00 16.54 -0.39
C GLY A 512 2.09 17.18 0.47
N PHE A 513 2.65 18.28 -0.01
CA PHE A 513 3.77 18.97 0.66
C PHE A 513 3.38 19.62 2.00
N LYS A 514 2.11 19.96 2.20
CA LYS A 514 1.58 20.42 3.50
C LYS A 514 1.63 19.34 4.60
N GLY A 515 1.71 18.08 4.19
CA GLY A 515 1.79 16.93 5.09
C GLY A 515 3.20 16.52 5.47
N LEU A 516 4.22 17.27 5.07
CA LEU A 516 5.58 17.00 5.49
C LEU A 516 5.69 17.10 7.01
N THR A 517 6.33 16.11 7.63
CA THR A 517 6.47 15.98 9.08
C THR A 517 7.94 16.07 9.52
N SER A 518 8.20 16.10 10.84
CA SER A 518 9.49 15.78 11.46
C SER A 518 9.45 14.36 12.08
N TYR A 519 10.51 13.90 12.77
CA TYR A 519 10.54 12.55 13.39
C TYR A 519 9.41 12.27 14.37
N ASP A 520 8.95 13.30 15.07
CA ASP A 520 7.91 13.18 16.09
C ASP A 520 6.51 13.14 15.47
N GLY A 521 6.42 13.16 14.13
CA GLY A 521 5.19 13.19 13.36
C GLY A 521 4.62 14.60 13.19
N ARG A 522 5.12 15.60 13.93
CA ARG A 522 4.60 16.97 13.83
C ARG A 522 4.84 17.54 12.45
N LEU A 523 3.93 18.40 12.00
CA LEU A 523 4.10 19.11 10.75
C LEU A 523 5.41 19.91 10.73
N CYS A 524 6.16 19.72 9.66
CA CYS A 524 7.40 20.42 9.37
C CYS A 524 7.37 20.78 7.88
N PRO A 525 6.77 21.92 7.51
CA PRO A 525 6.70 22.34 6.11
C PRO A 525 8.09 22.49 5.51
N PHE A 526 8.19 22.27 4.20
CA PHE A 526 9.42 22.57 3.49
C PHE A 526 9.75 24.06 3.60
N SER A 527 11.03 24.40 3.82
CA SER A 527 11.44 25.78 4.03
C SER A 527 12.71 26.17 3.30
N LEU A 528 12.73 27.42 2.80
CA LEU A 528 13.88 28.05 2.18
C LEU A 528 14.38 29.20 3.07
N HIS A 529 15.63 29.10 3.52
CA HIS A 529 16.27 30.10 4.37
C HIS A 529 17.42 30.79 3.63
N GLY A 530 17.37 32.12 3.52
CA GLY A 530 18.39 32.89 2.84
C GLY A 530 19.67 33.01 3.66
N THR A 531 20.81 32.80 3.02
CA THR A 531 22.13 33.05 3.60
C THR A 531 22.93 34.01 2.74
N PRO A 532 23.85 34.81 3.32
CA PRO A 532 24.70 35.70 2.53
C PRO A 532 25.51 34.92 1.51
N TYR A 533 25.47 35.34 0.25
CA TYR A 533 26.28 34.73 -0.79
C TYR A 533 27.77 35.05 -0.60
N VAL A 534 28.58 33.99 -0.60
CA VAL A 534 30.04 34.06 -0.73
C VAL A 534 30.40 33.31 -2.01
N LYS A 535 31.39 33.80 -2.76
CA LYS A 535 31.80 33.18 -4.01
C LYS A 535 32.14 31.69 -3.79
N GLY A 536 31.46 30.81 -4.54
CA GLY A 536 31.63 29.36 -4.42
C GLY A 536 30.82 28.71 -3.29
N ALA A 537 29.94 29.44 -2.61
CA ALA A 537 29.02 28.85 -1.65
C ALA A 537 27.97 27.99 -2.35
N PHE A 538 27.77 26.78 -1.84
CA PHE A 538 26.69 25.88 -2.25
C PHE A 538 25.51 25.94 -1.27
N PRO A 539 24.30 25.57 -1.70
CA PRO A 539 23.18 25.43 -0.79
C PRO A 539 23.47 24.34 0.24
N LYS A 540 23.02 24.54 1.48
CA LYS A 540 23.13 23.53 2.54
C LYS A 540 21.75 22.97 2.86
N VAL A 541 21.68 21.67 3.09
CA VAL A 541 20.41 20.97 3.27
C VAL A 541 20.33 20.41 4.68
N HIS A 542 19.16 20.55 5.30
CA HIS A 542 18.85 20.02 6.62
C HIS A 542 17.62 19.13 6.52
N SER A 543 17.83 17.86 6.19
CA SER A 543 16.75 16.90 5.91
C SER A 543 15.79 16.69 7.10
N CYS A 544 16.29 16.79 8.33
CA CYS A 544 15.48 16.68 9.55
C CYS A 544 14.44 17.80 9.71
N PHE A 545 14.64 18.94 9.03
CA PHE A 545 13.78 20.12 9.11
C PHE A 545 13.16 20.49 7.76
N ASN A 546 13.26 19.62 6.76
CA ASN A 546 12.80 19.86 5.41
C ASN A 546 13.28 21.22 4.86
N ARG A 547 14.55 21.59 5.11
CA ARG A 547 15.07 22.96 4.89
C ARG A 547 16.26 23.01 3.94
N ILE A 548 16.27 24.01 3.05
CA ILE A 548 17.46 24.45 2.31
C ILE A 548 17.89 25.83 2.82
N ASP A 549 19.14 25.93 3.24
CA ASP A 549 19.82 27.21 3.41
C ASP A 549 20.40 27.61 2.05
N LEU A 550 19.74 28.56 1.39
CA LEU A 550 20.01 28.99 0.02
C LEU A 550 20.82 30.31 0.03
N PRO A 551 22.05 30.34 -0.50
CA PRO A 551 22.78 31.58 -0.71
C PRO A 551 21.99 32.53 -1.61
N THR A 552 21.99 33.82 -1.29
CA THR A 552 21.39 34.87 -2.14
C THR A 552 22.25 35.11 -3.38
N TYR A 553 22.22 34.16 -4.33
CA TYR A 553 23.05 34.19 -5.53
C TYR A 553 22.82 35.47 -6.34
N PRO A 554 23.88 36.03 -6.97
CA PRO A 554 23.77 37.27 -7.72
C PRO A 554 23.18 37.08 -9.13
N SER A 555 22.98 35.83 -9.59
CA SER A 555 22.30 35.51 -10.86
C SER A 555 21.58 34.17 -10.80
N ARG A 556 20.56 33.98 -11.68
CA ARG A 556 19.82 32.72 -11.85
C ARG A 556 20.76 31.58 -12.23
N GLU A 557 21.76 31.84 -13.06
CA GLU A 557 22.71 30.82 -13.55
C GLU A 557 23.54 30.24 -12.41
N LEU A 558 24.04 31.08 -11.49
CA LEU A 558 24.79 30.62 -10.33
C LEU A 558 23.91 29.86 -9.33
N LEU A 559 22.65 30.28 -9.17
CA LEU A 559 21.67 29.54 -8.38
C LEU A 559 21.43 28.16 -8.98
N ARG A 560 21.21 28.10 -10.30
CA ARG A 560 21.05 26.85 -11.05
C ARG A 560 22.25 25.94 -10.83
N GLU A 561 23.46 26.44 -11.05
CA GLU A 561 24.69 25.67 -10.80
C GLU A 561 24.76 25.13 -9.38
N GLY A 562 24.46 25.97 -8.37
CA GLY A 562 24.43 25.58 -6.97
C GLY A 562 23.41 24.48 -6.65
N LEU A 563 22.20 24.54 -7.23
CA LEU A 563 21.18 23.50 -7.07
C LEU A 563 21.56 22.21 -7.81
N PHE A 564 22.15 22.32 -9.01
CA PHE A 564 22.56 21.16 -9.78
C PHE A 564 23.68 20.37 -9.09
N VAL A 565 24.55 21.02 -8.31
CA VAL A 565 25.51 20.30 -7.46
C VAL A 565 24.78 19.32 -6.53
N LEU A 566 23.67 19.71 -5.91
CA LEU A 566 22.93 18.80 -5.02
C LEU A 566 22.43 17.55 -5.76
N VAL A 567 21.83 17.70 -6.95
CA VAL A 567 21.19 16.57 -7.65
C VAL A 567 22.14 15.75 -8.52
N THR A 568 23.37 16.24 -8.73
CA THR A 568 24.41 15.54 -9.50
C THR A 568 25.34 14.71 -8.61
N ILE A 569 25.43 15.04 -7.31
CA ILE A 569 26.19 14.24 -6.33
C ILE A 569 25.49 12.90 -6.11
N ASP A 570 26.29 11.82 -6.01
CA ASP A 570 25.75 10.51 -5.71
C ASP A 570 25.27 10.45 -4.26
N THR A 571 24.09 9.87 -4.01
CA THR A 571 23.42 9.92 -2.69
C THR A 571 24.26 9.34 -1.54
N SER A 572 25.26 8.51 -1.85
CA SER A 572 26.22 7.94 -0.90
C SER A 572 27.32 8.89 -0.41
N GLU A 573 27.53 10.05 -1.04
CA GLU A 573 28.73 10.88 -0.81
C GLU A 573 28.52 12.09 0.13
N PHE A 574 27.28 12.42 0.54
CA PHE A 574 26.99 13.74 1.14
C PHE A 574 27.11 13.87 2.68
N THR A 575 27.47 12.84 3.44
CA THR A 575 27.66 12.99 4.91
C THR A 575 29.01 13.55 5.34
N ILE A 576 29.83 14.08 4.42
CA ILE A 576 31.06 14.82 4.77
C ILE A 576 30.76 16.33 4.84
N ALA A 577 30.20 16.77 5.97
CA ALA A 577 30.33 18.14 6.46
C ALA A 577 30.32 18.17 8.00
#